data_AF-A0A317I7J5-F1
#
_entry.id   AF-A0A317I7J5-F1
#
_cell.length_a   1.000
_cell.length_b   1.000
_cell.length_c   1.000
_cell.angle_alpha   90.00
_cell.angle_beta   90.00
_cell.angle_gamma   90.00
#
_symmetry.space_group_name_H-M   'P 1'
#
loop_
_entity.id
_entity.type
_entity.pdbx_description
1 polymer ?
#
loop_
_entity_poly.entity_id
_entity_poly.type
_entity_poly.pdbx_seq_one_letter_code
_entity_poly.pdbx_strand_id
1 'polypeptide(L)'
;EDECSKAKGLSVWKERIHSVWHNLKIASIETSSKPMVKVGDDMEVRAWVQLGDLAPKDVSVQIYYGKTDSTGDIKKGEIAPMTLVEERRGSAILFTGTIRYLRSGKHGFTVRILPYHPDQNSPFETGHILWASEPISVSA
;
A
#
# COMPACT_ATOMS: atom_id res chain seq x y z
N GLU A 1 -18.11 -19.45 23.19
CA GLU A 1 -18.51 -18.03 23.33
C GLU A 1 -17.62 -17.07 22.52
N ASP A 2 -16.40 -17.45 22.15
CA ASP A 2 -15.46 -16.58 21.41
C ASP A 2 -15.84 -16.25 19.95
N GLU A 3 -16.51 -17.16 19.23
CA GLU A 3 -16.87 -16.94 17.82
C GLU A 3 -17.88 -15.79 17.63
N CYS A 4 -18.84 -15.66 18.55
CA CYS A 4 -19.84 -14.59 18.50
C CYS A 4 -19.20 -13.21 18.70
N SER A 5 -18.21 -13.11 19.60
CA SER A 5 -17.46 -11.88 19.87
C SER A 5 -16.57 -11.48 18.68
N LYS A 6 -15.89 -12.44 18.04
CA LYS A 6 -15.09 -12.18 16.83
C LYS A 6 -15.95 -11.73 15.65
N ALA A 7 -17.08 -12.40 15.41
CA ALA A 7 -18.01 -12.05 14.34
C ALA A 7 -18.62 -10.64 14.53
N LYS A 8 -18.93 -10.25 15.78
CA LYS A 8 -19.37 -8.89 16.10
C LYS A 8 -18.28 -7.86 15.84
N GLY A 9 -17.04 -8.14 16.28
CA GLY A 9 -15.89 -7.26 16.06
C GLY A 9 -15.64 -7.00 14.57
N LEU A 10 -15.65 -8.06 13.75
CA LEU A 10 -15.48 -7.95 12.30
C LEU A 10 -16.60 -7.15 11.64
N SER A 11 -17.86 -7.35 12.05
CA SER A 11 -19.00 -6.62 11.48
C SER A 11 -18.94 -5.12 11.76
N VAL A 12 -18.66 -4.74 13.01
CA VAL A 12 -18.47 -3.33 13.41
C VAL A 12 -17.28 -2.70 12.68
N TRP A 13 -16.18 -3.44 12.52
CA TRP A 13 -15.04 -2.98 11.75
C TRP A 13 -15.40 -2.74 10.27
N LYS A 14 -16.16 -3.65 9.64
CA LYS A 14 -16.62 -3.48 8.24
C LYS A 14 -17.46 -2.22 8.06
N GLU A 15 -18.44 -2.01 8.93
CA GLU A 15 -19.29 -0.81 8.89
C GLU A 15 -18.46 0.47 9.00
N ARG A 16 -17.48 0.48 9.91
CA ARG A 16 -16.54 1.60 10.03
C ARG A 16 -15.75 1.83 8.75
N ILE A 17 -15.14 0.79 8.19
CA ILE A 17 -14.39 0.87 6.93
C ILE A 17 -15.27 1.49 5.84
N HIS A 18 -16.50 0.98 5.62
CA HIS A 18 -17.41 1.53 4.62
C HIS A 18 -17.74 3.01 4.85
N SER A 19 -17.90 3.44 6.09
CA SER A 19 -18.23 4.82 6.44
C SER A 19 -17.07 5.78 6.18
N VAL A 20 -15.84 5.43 6.57
CA VAL A 20 -14.73 6.39 6.61
C VAL A 20 -13.64 6.18 5.56
N TRP A 21 -13.75 5.15 4.70
CA TRP A 21 -12.70 4.83 3.72
C TRP A 21 -12.34 6.01 2.80
N HIS A 22 -13.32 6.82 2.42
CA HIS A 22 -13.16 7.98 1.54
C HIS A 22 -12.30 9.11 2.15
N ASN A 23 -12.06 9.09 3.47
CA ASN A 23 -11.17 10.03 4.15
C ASN A 23 -9.69 9.64 4.03
N LEU A 24 -9.40 8.42 3.56
CA LEU A 24 -8.05 7.90 3.38
C LEU A 24 -7.37 8.54 2.18
N LYS A 25 -6.11 8.96 2.33
CA LYS A 25 -5.34 9.54 1.24
C LYS A 25 -3.86 9.14 1.29
N ILE A 26 -3.30 8.77 0.14
CA ILE A 26 -1.85 8.72 -0.06
C ILE A 26 -1.41 10.14 -0.42
N ALA A 27 -0.75 10.84 0.52
CA ALA A 27 -0.38 12.24 0.39
C ALA A 27 0.83 12.43 -0.53
N SER A 28 1.85 11.57 -0.41
CA SER A 28 3.01 11.55 -1.29
C SER A 28 3.71 10.19 -1.26
N ILE A 29 4.47 9.91 -2.31
CA ILE A 29 5.36 8.76 -2.41
C ILE A 29 6.75 9.29 -2.74
N GLU A 30 7.73 8.83 -1.97
CA GLU A 30 9.15 9.19 -2.09
C GLU A 30 9.96 7.91 -2.30
N THR A 31 11.11 8.00 -2.97
CA THR A 31 12.04 6.86 -3.14
C THR A 31 13.43 7.25 -2.69
N SER A 32 14.19 6.28 -2.15
CA SER A 32 15.50 6.55 -1.54
C SER A 32 16.65 6.75 -2.53
N SER A 33 16.48 6.60 -3.85
CA SER A 33 17.60 6.77 -4.77
C SER A 33 17.24 7.07 -6.22
N LYS A 34 18.26 7.60 -6.92
CA LYS A 34 18.34 8.19 -8.27
C LYS A 34 17.51 7.45 -9.35
N PRO A 35 17.10 8.13 -10.45
CA PRO A 35 16.24 7.58 -11.51
C PRO A 35 16.77 6.33 -12.26
N MET A 36 17.99 5.86 -11.96
CA MET A 36 18.57 4.60 -12.43
C MET A 36 18.89 3.72 -11.22
N VAL A 37 18.18 2.60 -11.10
CA VAL A 37 18.42 1.55 -10.11
C VAL A 37 19.16 0.42 -10.80
N LYS A 38 20.28 -0.09 -10.25
CA LYS A 38 20.92 -1.25 -10.89
C LYS A 38 20.14 -2.52 -10.58
N VAL A 39 20.17 -3.49 -11.51
CA VAL A 39 19.66 -4.83 -11.24
C VAL A 39 20.33 -5.39 -9.98
N GLY A 40 19.50 -5.81 -9.02
CA GLY A 40 19.94 -6.33 -7.74
C GLY A 40 20.00 -5.33 -6.60
N ASP A 41 19.86 -4.02 -6.86
CA ASP A 41 19.76 -2.98 -5.83
C ASP A 41 18.37 -2.99 -5.17
N ASP A 42 18.37 -2.71 -3.87
CA ASP A 42 17.17 -2.49 -3.09
C ASP A 42 16.74 -1.02 -3.21
N MET A 43 15.49 -0.80 -3.61
CA MET A 43 14.90 0.53 -3.66
C MET A 43 13.89 0.67 -2.52
N GLU A 44 14.16 1.58 -1.59
CA GLU A 44 13.19 1.92 -0.55
C GLU A 44 12.15 2.87 -1.12
N VAL A 45 10.89 2.55 -0.85
CA VAL A 45 9.71 3.35 -1.13
C VAL A 45 9.14 3.82 0.19
N ARG A 46 8.86 5.12 0.26
CA ARG A 46 8.28 5.82 1.42
C ARG A 46 6.92 6.36 1.01
N ALA A 47 5.87 6.02 1.74
CA ALA A 47 4.52 6.50 1.49
C ALA A 47 4.01 7.29 2.70
N TRP A 48 3.66 8.55 2.47
CA TRP A 48 3.00 9.39 3.46
C TRP A 48 1.50 9.22 3.35
N VAL A 49 0.87 8.69 4.38
CA VAL A 49 -0.54 8.30 4.37
C VAL A 49 -1.33 9.09 5.40
N GLN A 50 -2.41 9.72 4.98
CA GLN A 50 -3.42 10.30 5.86
C GLN A 50 -4.50 9.25 6.09
N LEU A 51 -4.60 8.77 7.34
CA LEU A 51 -5.51 7.68 7.71
C LEU A 51 -6.96 8.13 7.95
N GLY A 52 -7.18 9.45 8.06
CA GLY A 52 -8.47 10.00 8.50
C GLY A 52 -8.82 9.44 9.88
N ASP A 53 -9.98 8.78 9.96
CA ASP A 53 -10.48 8.18 11.19
C ASP A 53 -10.06 6.72 11.40
N LEU A 54 -9.21 6.16 10.53
CA LEU A 54 -8.73 4.77 10.65
C LEU A 54 -7.45 4.69 11.49
N ALA A 55 -7.28 3.58 12.21
CA ALA A 55 -6.01 3.29 12.86
C ALA A 55 -5.04 2.64 11.85
N PRO A 56 -3.70 2.76 12.04
CA PRO A 56 -2.72 2.10 11.17
C PRO A 56 -2.92 0.58 11.07
N LYS A 57 -3.46 -0.05 12.12
CA LYS A 57 -3.76 -1.49 12.16
C LYS A 57 -4.99 -1.90 11.35
N ASP A 58 -5.83 -0.95 10.95
CA ASP A 58 -7.05 -1.23 10.17
C ASP A 58 -6.76 -1.30 8.66
N VAL A 59 -5.50 -1.09 8.27
CA VAL A 59 -5.06 -1.03 6.87
C VAL A 59 -3.80 -1.84 6.61
N SER A 60 -3.67 -2.34 5.39
CA SER A 60 -2.45 -2.91 4.83
C SER A 60 -1.95 -1.99 3.72
N VAL A 61 -0.79 -1.37 3.93
CA VAL A 61 -0.12 -0.54 2.92
C VAL A 61 0.87 -1.40 2.15
N GLN A 62 0.82 -1.33 0.82
CA GLN A 62 1.53 -2.25 -0.06
C GLN A 62 2.12 -1.52 -1.26
N ILE A 63 3.30 -1.96 -1.69
CA ILE A 63 3.89 -1.59 -2.97
C ILE A 63 3.45 -2.63 -3.99
N TYR A 64 2.84 -2.19 -5.08
CA TYR A 64 2.55 -3.01 -6.26
C TYR A 64 3.55 -2.64 -7.35
N TYR A 65 4.43 -3.57 -7.72
CA TYR A 65 5.56 -3.29 -8.62
C TYR A 65 5.73 -4.38 -9.66
N GLY A 66 6.29 -4.05 -10.81
CA GLY A 66 6.59 -5.05 -11.84
C GLY A 66 7.04 -4.43 -13.14
N LYS A 67 7.09 -5.27 -14.19
CA LYS A 67 7.38 -4.80 -15.55
C LYS A 67 6.22 -3.97 -16.08
N THR A 68 6.55 -2.84 -16.68
CA THR A 68 5.61 -2.00 -17.41
C THR A 68 5.64 -2.31 -18.89
N ASP A 69 4.49 -2.19 -19.54
CA ASP A 69 4.38 -2.27 -20.99
C ASP A 69 4.62 -0.90 -21.65
N SER A 70 4.30 -0.78 -22.94
CA SER A 70 4.43 0.47 -23.68
C SER A 70 3.46 1.57 -23.23
N THR A 71 2.36 1.24 -22.53
CA THR A 71 1.40 2.22 -21.99
C THR A 71 1.75 2.64 -20.56
N GLY A 72 2.74 1.98 -19.94
CA GLY A 72 3.15 2.25 -18.56
C GLY A 72 2.42 1.37 -17.53
N ASP A 73 1.60 0.41 -17.99
CA ASP A 73 0.80 -0.43 -17.12
C ASP A 73 1.59 -1.64 -16.61
N ILE A 74 1.41 -1.97 -15.33
CA ILE A 74 2.05 -3.13 -14.70
C ILE A 74 1.23 -4.40 -15.04
N LYS A 75 1.72 -5.24 -15.96
CA LYS A 75 0.99 -6.44 -16.43
C LYS A 75 0.95 -7.61 -15.44
N LYS A 76 2.00 -7.79 -14.66
CA LYS A 76 2.17 -8.89 -13.70
C LYS A 76 2.92 -8.35 -12.49
N GLY A 77 2.21 -7.60 -11.66
CA GLY A 77 2.82 -6.99 -10.49
C GLY A 77 2.95 -7.96 -9.32
N GLU A 78 4.03 -7.80 -8.59
CA GLU A 78 4.28 -8.40 -7.29
C GLU A 78 3.88 -7.40 -6.19
N ILE A 79 3.74 -7.92 -4.98
CA ILE A 79 3.35 -7.14 -3.80
C ILE A 79 4.49 -7.18 -2.80
N ALA A 80 4.96 -6.02 -2.37
CA ALA A 80 5.81 -5.89 -1.20
C ALA A 80 5.04 -5.19 -0.07
N PRO A 81 4.96 -5.76 1.14
CA PRO A 81 4.31 -5.10 2.27
C PRO A 81 5.12 -3.87 2.69
N MET A 82 4.43 -2.86 3.19
CA MET A 82 5.06 -1.71 3.85
C MET A 82 4.85 -1.78 5.35
N THR A 83 5.85 -1.32 6.10
CA THR A 83 5.87 -1.29 7.56
C THR A 83 5.63 0.15 8.04
N LEU A 84 4.85 0.29 9.11
CA LEU A 84 4.65 1.57 9.78
C LEU A 84 5.97 2.05 10.41
N VAL A 85 6.29 3.33 10.17
CA VAL A 85 7.40 4.03 10.85
C VAL A 85 6.81 5.10 11.75
N GLU A 86 7.38 5.27 12.95
CA GLU A 86 6.97 6.30 13.93
C GLU A 86 7.44 7.72 13.51
N GLU A 87 7.19 8.09 12.25
CA GLU A 87 7.47 9.41 11.69
C GLU A 87 6.15 10.02 11.19
N ARG A 88 5.92 11.32 11.48
CA ARG A 88 4.70 12.04 11.09
C ARG A 88 5.03 13.38 10.43
N ARG A 89 4.21 13.75 9.44
CA ARG A 89 4.22 15.07 8.78
C ARG A 89 2.78 15.60 8.73
N GLY A 90 2.45 16.49 9.66
CA GLY A 90 1.06 16.93 9.86
C GLY A 90 0.16 15.75 10.22
N SER A 91 -0.92 15.53 9.45
CA SER A 91 -1.82 14.38 9.60
C SER A 91 -1.35 13.10 8.88
N ALA A 92 -0.25 13.16 8.13
CA ALA A 92 0.29 12.01 7.44
C ALA A 92 1.27 11.23 8.32
N ILE A 93 1.20 9.90 8.26
CA ILE A 93 2.13 8.98 8.89
C ILE A 93 2.92 8.22 7.83
N LEU A 94 4.17 7.85 8.16
CA LEU A 94 5.06 7.20 7.22
C LEU A 94 4.90 5.68 7.23
N PHE A 95 4.79 5.11 6.03
CA PHE A 95 5.00 3.69 5.77
C PHE A 95 6.20 3.52 4.85
N THR A 96 7.03 2.50 5.09
CA THR A 96 8.19 2.19 4.24
C THR A 96 8.19 0.75 3.79
N GLY A 97 8.67 0.49 2.59
CA GLY A 97 8.88 -0.85 2.09
C GLY A 97 9.99 -0.86 1.06
N THR A 98 10.49 -2.05 0.75
CA THR A 98 11.63 -2.23 -0.15
C THR A 98 11.22 -3.13 -1.30
N ILE A 99 11.60 -2.75 -2.52
CA ILE A 99 11.47 -3.59 -3.70
C ILE A 99 12.85 -3.85 -4.30
N ARG A 100 12.99 -5.03 -4.90
CA ARG A 100 14.23 -5.46 -5.54
C ARG A 100 13.97 -5.89 -6.97
N TYR A 101 14.66 -5.25 -7.91
CA TYR A 101 14.53 -5.60 -9.33
C TYR A 101 15.56 -6.65 -9.72
N LEU A 102 15.10 -7.85 -10.07
CA LEU A 102 15.95 -9.00 -10.42
C LEU A 102 16.22 -9.11 -11.93
N ARG A 103 15.62 -8.27 -12.75
CA ARG A 103 15.81 -8.27 -14.21
C ARG A 103 15.89 -6.85 -14.73
N SER A 104 16.63 -6.64 -15.80
CA SER A 104 16.69 -5.36 -16.52
C SER A 104 15.40 -5.10 -17.31
N GLY A 105 15.13 -3.82 -17.58
CA GLY A 105 13.99 -3.36 -18.39
C GLY A 105 13.19 -2.24 -17.72
N LYS A 106 12.12 -1.81 -18.40
CA LYS A 106 11.19 -0.82 -17.84
C LYS A 106 10.36 -1.45 -16.73
N HIS A 107 10.46 -0.86 -15.55
CA HIS A 107 9.68 -1.24 -14.39
C HIS A 107 8.90 -0.04 -13.87
N GLY A 108 7.86 -0.34 -13.12
CA GLY A 108 7.06 0.67 -12.46
C GLY A 108 6.57 0.12 -11.14
N PHE A 109 6.25 1.03 -10.24
CA PHE A 109 5.59 0.70 -9.00
C PHE A 109 4.55 1.76 -8.66
N THR A 110 3.60 1.36 -7.83
CA THR A 110 2.64 2.25 -7.19
C THR A 110 2.39 1.75 -5.77
N VAL A 111 1.77 2.58 -4.94
CA VAL A 111 1.36 2.21 -3.59
C VAL A 111 -0.15 2.04 -3.59
N ARG A 112 -0.60 1.02 -2.88
CA ARG A 112 -2.02 0.80 -2.60
C ARG A 112 -2.25 0.56 -1.11
N ILE A 113 -3.47 0.83 -0.68
CA ILE A 113 -3.94 0.57 0.67
C ILE A 113 -5.20 -0.27 0.59
N LEU A 114 -5.26 -1.33 1.40
CA LEU A 114 -6.43 -2.20 1.56
C LEU A 114 -6.87 -2.20 3.02
N PRO A 115 -8.16 -2.42 3.31
CA PRO A 115 -8.59 -2.73 4.66
C PRO A 115 -7.89 -3.98 5.19
N TYR A 116 -7.58 -3.98 6.48
CA TYR A 116 -7.03 -5.13 7.17
C TYR A 116 -7.72 -5.37 8.51
N HIS A 117 -8.12 -6.63 8.71
CA HIS A 117 -8.57 -7.15 10.00
C HIS A 117 -8.07 -8.59 10.15
N PRO A 118 -7.62 -9.03 11.35
CA PRO A 118 -7.11 -10.40 11.54
C PRO A 118 -8.11 -11.51 11.18
N ASP A 119 -9.40 -11.25 11.39
CA ASP A 119 -10.48 -12.21 11.13
C ASP A 119 -11.13 -12.07 9.73
N GLN A 120 -10.56 -11.27 8.82
CA GLN A 120 -11.09 -11.15 7.45
C GLN A 120 -10.79 -12.41 6.63
N ASN A 121 -11.72 -12.84 5.76
CA ASN A 121 -11.51 -14.01 4.91
C ASN A 121 -10.57 -13.73 3.73
N SER A 122 -10.60 -12.50 3.23
CA SER A 122 -9.77 -12.05 2.11
C SER A 122 -9.52 -10.54 2.20
N PRO A 123 -8.35 -10.03 1.80
CA PRO A 123 -8.07 -8.59 1.74
C PRO A 123 -9.04 -7.78 0.86
N PHE A 124 -9.80 -8.45 -0.02
CA PHE A 124 -10.72 -7.84 -0.96
C PHE A 124 -12.19 -7.93 -0.56
N GLU A 125 -12.51 -8.54 0.60
CA GLU A 125 -13.90 -8.82 0.99
C GLU A 125 -14.76 -7.56 1.17
N THR A 126 -14.14 -6.41 1.42
CA THR A 126 -14.80 -5.12 1.61
C THR A 126 -15.00 -4.34 0.31
N GLY A 127 -14.38 -4.79 -0.80
CA GLY A 127 -14.40 -4.10 -2.10
C GLY A 127 -13.59 -2.80 -2.16
N HIS A 128 -12.85 -2.45 -1.10
CA HIS A 128 -12.10 -1.20 -1.01
C HIS A 128 -10.62 -1.37 -1.34
N ILE A 129 -10.12 -0.56 -2.26
CA ILE A 129 -8.69 -0.40 -2.53
C ILE A 129 -8.45 1.08 -2.84
N LEU A 130 -7.53 1.71 -2.11
CA LEU A 130 -7.04 3.04 -2.46
C LEU A 130 -5.72 2.88 -3.21
N TRP A 131 -5.67 3.34 -4.46
CA TRP A 131 -4.44 3.44 -5.23
C TRP A 131 -3.86 4.85 -5.15
N ALA A 132 -2.55 4.96 -5.23
CA ALA A 132 -1.92 6.25 -5.47
C ALA A 132 -2.37 6.80 -6.83
N SER A 133 -2.58 8.11 -6.91
CA SER A 133 -3.16 8.76 -8.09
C SER A 133 -2.30 8.60 -9.35
N GLU A 134 -0.98 8.44 -9.22
CA GLU A 134 -0.09 8.25 -10.36
C GLU A 134 0.97 7.16 -10.07
N PRO A 135 1.19 6.20 -10.98
CA PRO A 135 2.27 5.23 -10.86
C PRO A 135 3.63 5.90 -11.14
N ILE A 136 4.66 5.47 -10.42
CA ILE A 136 6.03 5.96 -10.61
C ILE A 136 6.78 5.00 -11.52
N SER A 137 7.34 5.52 -12.61
CA SER A 137 8.16 4.76 -13.55
C SER A 137 9.63 4.83 -13.17
N VAL A 138 10.31 3.68 -13.18
CA VAL A 138 11.75 3.58 -12.92
C VAL A 138 12.43 2.73 -13.99
N SER A 139 13.62 3.15 -14.41
CA SER A 139 14.45 2.40 -15.36
C SER A 139 15.53 1.63 -14.61
N ALA A 140 15.59 0.31 -14.82
CA ALA A 140 16.57 -0.59 -14.22
C ALA A 140 17.36 -1.40 -15.28
#